data_AF-A0A954I331-F1
#
_entry.id   AF-A0A954I331-F1
#
_cell.length_a   1.000
_cell.length_b   1.000
_cell.length_c   1.000
_cell.angle_alpha   90.00
_cell.angle_beta   90.00
_cell.angle_gamma   90.00
#
_symmetry.space_group_name_H-M   'P 1'
#
loop_
_entity.id
_entity.type
_entity.pdbx_description
1 polymer ?
#
loop_
_entity_poly.entity_id
_entity_poly.type
_entity_poly.pdbx_seq_one_letter_code
_entity_poly.pdbx_strand_id
1 'polypeptide(L)'
;MSPDTALSFPRRGCRAATSRDFKLALAAAAFLSLVTSSLCADDALDQEAARKQFSETYRLDDGDVLQHIPPPFVPIRHAYYRLSEPGQAAAIPEGPATMYVRIESGQPEIWGMTFGAEERSVDDLARMLLKLSDVEIVGDPELREQGLAGDFVYDPSASQEDLAAAIQELFRSHGVPVDIRFRDLEREVYVATGEFDFLPLPDSPNKHIEFFGLALDTDNSGYGGGNGELGGMLQEAGEWISTPIVNDVEKQPARRLSWHRNDDARFTELERKMARDPELVLSNLTVQTGLVFTKTRRKVRSLMVGKRPLAETPEN
;
A
#
# COMPACT_ATOMS: atom_id res chain seq x y z
N MET A 1 48.44 4.99 36.62
CA MET A 1 48.32 3.76 37.42
C MET A 1 47.45 2.78 36.64
N SER A 2 48.09 1.84 35.93
CA SER A 2 47.49 0.55 35.52
C SER A 2 47.29 -0.34 36.77
N PRO A 3 46.47 -1.42 36.79
CA PRO A 3 46.46 -2.43 35.71
C PRO A 3 45.18 -3.25 35.43
N ASP A 4 45.21 -3.86 34.24
CA ASP A 4 44.89 -5.25 33.85
C ASP A 4 43.75 -6.05 34.51
N THR A 5 42.87 -6.59 33.67
CA THR A 5 42.23 -7.90 33.92
C THR A 5 42.06 -8.65 32.59
N ALA A 6 42.94 -9.62 32.34
CA ALA A 6 42.85 -10.59 31.25
C ALA A 6 42.13 -11.85 31.75
N LEU A 7 41.08 -12.28 31.04
CA LEU A 7 40.40 -13.56 31.27
C LEU A 7 41.14 -14.67 30.52
N SER A 8 41.58 -15.70 31.26
CA SER A 8 42.17 -16.92 30.70
C SER A 8 41.07 -17.96 30.43
N PHE A 9 41.15 -18.62 29.27
CA PHE A 9 40.34 -19.80 28.95
C PHE A 9 41.19 -21.07 28.99
N PRO A 10 40.67 -22.19 29.53
CA PRO A 10 41.38 -23.45 29.55
C PRO A 10 41.46 -24.09 28.16
N ARG A 11 42.69 -24.40 27.72
CA ARG A 11 42.95 -25.23 26.55
C ARG A 11 42.52 -26.68 26.85
N ARG A 12 41.43 -27.15 26.24
CA ARG A 12 41.11 -28.59 26.17
C ARG A 12 41.95 -29.23 25.07
N GLY A 13 42.68 -30.29 25.43
CA GLY A 13 43.51 -31.05 24.50
C GLY A 13 42.69 -31.82 23.46
N CYS A 14 43.02 -31.63 22.19
CA CYS A 14 42.55 -32.49 21.10
C CYS A 14 43.22 -33.86 21.19
N ARG A 15 42.43 -34.92 21.40
CA ARG A 15 42.84 -36.29 21.08
C ARG A 15 42.71 -36.47 19.56
N ALA A 16 43.79 -36.92 18.91
CA ALA A 16 43.77 -37.27 17.50
C ALA A 16 42.92 -38.53 17.28
N ALA A 17 41.83 -38.40 16.50
CA ALA A 17 41.04 -39.53 16.04
C ALA A 17 41.82 -40.32 14.97
N THR A 18 41.75 -41.65 15.04
CA THR A 18 42.47 -42.54 14.12
C THR A 18 41.81 -42.63 12.75
N SER A 19 42.59 -42.94 11.71
CA SER A 19 42.20 -42.84 10.29
C SER A 19 41.07 -43.78 9.81
N ARG A 20 40.57 -44.68 10.68
CA ARG A 20 39.39 -45.51 10.40
C ARG A 20 38.06 -44.79 10.66
N ASP A 21 38.03 -43.84 11.59
CA ASP A 21 36.82 -43.09 11.94
C ASP A 21 36.49 -41.99 10.90
N PHE A 22 37.50 -41.54 10.15
CA PHE A 22 37.35 -40.52 9.11
C PHE A 22 36.60 -41.01 7.86
N LYS A 23 36.68 -42.32 7.53
CA LYS A 23 36.02 -42.89 6.35
C LYS A 23 34.53 -43.17 6.57
N LEU A 24 34.10 -43.50 7.80
CA LEU A 24 32.67 -43.58 8.13
C LEU A 24 32.03 -42.21 8.27
N ALA A 25 32.75 -41.21 8.81
CA ALA A 25 32.25 -39.84 8.92
C ALA A 25 32.04 -39.16 7.55
N LEU A 26 32.92 -39.39 6.57
CA LEU A 26 32.74 -38.85 5.20
C LEU A 26 31.57 -39.50 4.45
N ALA A 27 31.33 -40.80 4.62
CA ALA A 27 30.21 -41.49 3.99
C ALA A 27 28.85 -41.06 4.59
N ALA A 28 28.78 -40.86 5.91
CA ALA A 28 27.59 -40.34 6.58
C ALA A 28 27.29 -38.87 6.22
N ALA A 29 28.32 -38.02 6.08
CA ALA A 29 28.14 -36.63 5.66
C ALA A 29 27.68 -36.51 4.19
N ALA A 30 28.16 -37.38 3.29
CA ALA A 30 27.69 -37.43 1.91
C ALA A 30 26.24 -37.95 1.79
N PHE A 31 25.85 -38.95 2.60
CA PHE A 31 24.48 -39.47 2.61
C PHE A 31 23.49 -38.47 3.24
N LEU A 32 23.89 -37.75 4.30
CA LEU A 32 23.07 -36.71 4.91
C LEU A 32 22.87 -35.51 3.96
N SER A 33 23.92 -35.13 3.20
CA SER A 33 23.85 -34.08 2.17
C SER A 33 22.94 -34.46 0.99
N LEU A 34 22.96 -35.74 0.56
CA LEU A 34 22.07 -36.24 -0.51
C LEU A 34 20.59 -36.32 -0.06
N VAL A 35 20.32 -36.70 1.19
CA VAL A 35 18.95 -36.77 1.73
C VAL A 35 18.35 -35.37 1.95
N THR A 36 19.13 -34.40 2.45
CA THR A 36 18.65 -33.01 2.54
C THR A 36 18.44 -32.37 1.17
N SER A 37 19.25 -32.72 0.17
CA SER A 37 19.08 -32.21 -1.20
C SER A 37 17.82 -32.76 -1.89
N SER A 38 17.45 -34.01 -1.60
CA SER A 38 16.23 -34.63 -2.17
C SER A 38 14.95 -34.04 -1.58
N LEU A 39 14.90 -33.78 -0.26
CA LEU A 39 13.74 -33.18 0.39
C LEU A 39 13.50 -31.73 -0.06
N CYS A 40 14.56 -30.95 -0.26
CA CYS A 40 14.44 -29.59 -0.78
C CYS A 40 14.03 -29.54 -2.27
N ALA A 41 14.30 -30.59 -3.05
CA ALA A 41 13.95 -30.62 -4.47
C ALA A 41 12.46 -30.88 -4.70
N ASP A 42 11.84 -31.75 -3.90
CA ASP A 42 10.40 -32.02 -3.96
C ASP A 42 9.60 -30.77 -3.55
N ASP A 43 10.01 -30.10 -2.46
CA ASP A 43 9.40 -28.85 -2.02
C ASP A 43 9.53 -27.72 -3.08
N ALA A 44 10.67 -27.64 -3.79
CA ALA A 44 10.89 -26.65 -4.83
C ALA A 44 10.01 -26.88 -6.07
N LEU A 45 9.84 -28.14 -6.48
CA LEU A 45 8.94 -28.51 -7.59
C LEU A 45 7.48 -28.19 -7.24
N ASP A 46 7.07 -28.42 -5.99
CA ASP A 46 5.74 -28.07 -5.49
C ASP A 46 5.52 -26.54 -5.46
N GLN A 47 6.55 -25.77 -5.11
CA GLN A 47 6.50 -24.30 -5.15
C GLN A 47 6.39 -23.75 -6.57
N GLU A 48 7.17 -24.28 -7.52
CA GLU A 48 7.11 -23.86 -8.91
C GLU A 48 5.76 -24.20 -9.54
N ALA A 49 5.25 -25.41 -9.29
CA ALA A 49 3.91 -25.82 -9.71
C ALA A 49 2.82 -24.91 -9.14
N ALA A 50 2.93 -24.56 -7.84
CA ALA A 50 1.98 -23.65 -7.22
C ALA A 50 2.03 -22.23 -7.82
N ARG A 51 3.24 -21.70 -8.05
CA ARG A 51 3.41 -20.40 -8.73
C ARG A 51 2.79 -20.42 -10.12
N LYS A 52 3.06 -21.46 -10.91
CA LYS A 52 2.50 -21.60 -12.25
C LYS A 52 0.98 -21.66 -12.25
N GLN A 53 0.38 -22.49 -11.38
CA GLN A 53 -1.07 -22.62 -11.30
C GLN A 53 -1.73 -21.32 -10.79
N PHE A 54 -1.09 -20.60 -9.87
CA PHE A 54 -1.54 -19.28 -9.46
C PHE A 54 -1.47 -18.30 -10.63
N SER A 55 -0.35 -18.28 -11.39
CA SER A 55 -0.22 -17.47 -12.60
C SER A 55 -1.29 -17.74 -13.65
N GLU A 56 -1.68 -19.00 -13.83
CA GLU A 56 -2.77 -19.35 -14.75
C GLU A 56 -4.14 -18.89 -14.25
N THR A 57 -4.37 -18.90 -12.93
CA THR A 57 -5.64 -18.52 -12.31
C THR A 57 -5.81 -16.99 -12.22
N TYR A 58 -4.73 -16.28 -11.86
CA TYR A 58 -4.70 -14.84 -11.61
C TYR A 58 -4.09 -14.06 -12.78
N ARG A 59 -4.28 -14.53 -14.00
CA ARG A 59 -3.87 -13.80 -15.21
C ARG A 59 -4.99 -12.87 -15.67
N LEU A 60 -4.62 -11.73 -16.25
CA LEU A 60 -5.54 -10.97 -17.09
C LEU A 60 -5.65 -11.62 -18.46
N ASP A 61 -6.86 -11.63 -19.03
CA ASP A 61 -7.04 -12.00 -20.43
C ASP A 61 -6.55 -10.85 -21.34
N ASP A 62 -6.26 -11.16 -22.61
CA ASP A 62 -5.67 -10.21 -23.55
C ASP A 62 -6.57 -8.97 -23.74
N GLY A 63 -6.08 -7.81 -23.31
CA GLY A 63 -6.77 -6.52 -23.42
C GLY A 63 -7.59 -6.13 -22.19
N ASP A 64 -7.74 -7.01 -21.21
CA ASP A 64 -8.36 -6.66 -19.93
C ASP A 64 -7.37 -5.91 -19.03
N VAL A 65 -7.88 -4.90 -18.32
CA VAL A 65 -7.10 -4.11 -17.35
C VAL A 65 -7.44 -4.44 -15.89
N LEU A 66 -8.56 -5.14 -15.67
CA LEU A 66 -9.08 -5.53 -14.36
C LEU A 66 -9.89 -6.80 -14.50
N GLN A 67 -9.64 -7.77 -13.62
CA GLN A 67 -10.41 -9.01 -13.49
C GLN A 67 -10.82 -9.19 -12.03
N HIS A 68 -12.04 -9.67 -11.83
CA HIS A 68 -12.59 -10.02 -10.53
C HIS A 68 -12.70 -11.55 -10.38
N ILE A 69 -12.22 -12.06 -9.24
CA ILE A 69 -12.29 -13.48 -8.90
C ILE A 69 -13.17 -13.62 -7.65
N PRO A 70 -14.45 -14.02 -7.80
CA PRO A 70 -15.37 -14.14 -6.67
C PRO A 70 -15.06 -15.38 -5.80
N PRO A 71 -15.48 -15.37 -4.52
CA PRO A 71 -15.48 -16.59 -3.71
C PRO A 71 -16.51 -17.62 -4.23
N PRO A 72 -16.35 -18.93 -3.92
CA PRO A 72 -15.27 -19.52 -3.12
C PRO A 72 -13.94 -19.56 -3.87
N PHE A 73 -12.86 -19.24 -3.16
CA PHE A 73 -11.54 -19.20 -3.77
C PHE A 73 -10.98 -20.60 -4.07
N VAL A 74 -10.24 -20.72 -5.16
CA VAL A 74 -9.55 -21.96 -5.52
C VAL A 74 -8.43 -22.28 -4.50
N PRO A 75 -8.17 -23.56 -4.17
CA PRO A 75 -7.18 -23.93 -3.16
C PRO A 75 -5.77 -23.37 -3.41
N ILE A 76 -5.43 -23.16 -4.68
CA ILE A 76 -4.12 -22.64 -5.07
C ILE A 76 -3.86 -21.22 -4.52
N ARG A 77 -4.90 -20.40 -4.32
CA ARG A 77 -4.79 -19.07 -3.70
C ARG A 77 -4.12 -19.13 -2.33
N HIS A 78 -4.56 -20.04 -1.46
CA HIS A 78 -4.01 -20.18 -0.10
C HIS A 78 -2.60 -20.78 -0.10
N ALA A 79 -2.31 -21.70 -1.04
CA ALA A 79 -0.98 -22.24 -1.20
C ALA A 79 0.01 -21.15 -1.63
N TYR A 80 -0.37 -20.32 -2.62
CA TYR A 80 0.46 -19.20 -3.07
C TYR A 80 0.64 -18.14 -1.99
N TYR A 81 -0.40 -17.81 -1.22
CA TYR A 81 -0.29 -16.91 -0.07
C TYR A 81 0.74 -17.40 0.97
N ARG A 82 0.66 -18.68 1.36
CA ARG A 82 1.64 -19.27 2.30
C ARG A 82 3.07 -19.22 1.76
N LEU A 83 3.23 -19.37 0.45
CA LEU A 83 4.51 -19.33 -0.23
C LEU A 83 5.08 -17.91 -0.29
N SER A 84 4.26 -16.93 -0.65
CA SER A 84 4.68 -15.55 -0.86
C SER A 84 4.82 -14.77 0.44
N GLU A 85 3.99 -15.09 1.44
CA GLU A 85 3.86 -14.33 2.68
C GLU A 85 3.92 -15.25 3.92
N PRO A 86 5.01 -16.03 4.12
CA PRO A 86 5.05 -17.09 5.13
C PRO A 86 4.87 -16.58 6.56
N GLY A 87 5.41 -15.40 6.89
CA GLY A 87 5.24 -14.78 8.21
C GLY A 87 3.79 -14.40 8.50
N GLN A 88 3.14 -13.74 7.54
CA GLN A 88 1.73 -13.35 7.64
C GLN A 88 0.84 -14.61 7.67
N ALA A 89 1.14 -15.62 6.85
CA ALA A 89 0.37 -16.85 6.79
C ALA A 89 0.49 -17.70 8.06
N ALA A 90 1.60 -17.62 8.79
CA ALA A 90 1.72 -18.22 10.11
C ALA A 90 0.81 -17.52 11.14
N ALA A 91 0.70 -16.20 11.06
CA ALA A 91 -0.15 -15.40 11.95
C ALA A 91 -1.65 -15.50 11.61
N ILE A 92 -1.98 -15.57 10.31
CA ILE A 92 -3.35 -15.65 9.79
C ILE A 92 -3.43 -16.81 8.77
N PRO A 93 -3.60 -18.06 9.25
CA PRO A 93 -3.57 -19.25 8.39
C PRO A 93 -4.73 -19.35 7.39
N GLU A 94 -5.88 -18.77 7.74
CA GLU A 94 -7.05 -18.67 6.85
C GLU A 94 -6.78 -17.75 5.65
N GLY A 95 -5.77 -16.89 5.72
CA GLY A 95 -5.41 -15.97 4.66
C GLY A 95 -6.31 -14.75 4.54
N PRO A 96 -6.07 -13.91 3.52
CA PRO A 96 -6.78 -12.65 3.36
C PRO A 96 -8.21 -12.87 2.85
N ALA A 97 -9.10 -11.94 3.22
CA ALA A 97 -10.45 -11.88 2.69
C ALA A 97 -10.45 -11.43 1.22
N THR A 98 -9.58 -10.47 0.88
CA THR A 98 -9.34 -10.00 -0.49
C THR A 98 -7.83 -9.88 -0.76
N MET A 99 -7.40 -10.33 -1.92
CA MET A 99 -6.11 -10.00 -2.52
C MET A 99 -6.28 -8.98 -3.65
N TYR A 100 -5.37 -8.01 -3.68
CA TYR A 100 -5.10 -7.18 -4.85
C TYR A 100 -3.85 -7.72 -5.51
N VAL A 101 -4.00 -8.20 -6.74
CA VAL A 101 -2.92 -8.81 -7.51
C VAL A 101 -2.60 -7.90 -8.67
N ARG A 102 -1.36 -7.42 -8.77
CA ARG A 102 -0.92 -6.65 -9.94
C ARG A 102 -0.20 -7.57 -10.91
N ILE A 103 -0.35 -7.32 -12.21
CA ILE A 103 0.46 -7.99 -13.22
C ILE A 103 1.74 -7.19 -13.44
N GLU A 104 2.88 -7.72 -13.00
CA GLU A 104 4.19 -7.12 -13.21
C GLU A 104 5.07 -8.02 -14.07
N SER A 105 5.58 -7.48 -15.17
CA SER A 105 6.36 -8.25 -16.15
C SER A 105 5.66 -9.55 -16.62
N GLY A 106 4.33 -9.51 -16.74
CA GLY A 106 3.52 -10.66 -17.16
C GLY A 106 3.33 -11.74 -16.08
N GLN A 107 3.69 -11.47 -14.83
CA GLN A 107 3.47 -12.37 -13.70
C GLN A 107 2.59 -11.70 -12.63
N PRO A 108 1.67 -12.43 -12.00
CA PRO A 108 0.92 -11.88 -10.89
C PRO A 108 1.77 -11.80 -9.63
N GLU A 109 1.65 -10.67 -8.94
CA GLU A 109 2.25 -10.39 -7.65
C GLU A 109 1.15 -9.94 -6.68
N ILE A 110 1.12 -10.50 -5.47
CA ILE A 110 0.26 -9.99 -4.41
C ILE A 110 0.77 -8.61 -4.02
N TRP A 111 0.03 -7.57 -4.42
CA TRP A 111 0.37 -6.18 -4.13
C TRP A 111 -0.24 -5.72 -2.80
N GLY A 112 -1.45 -6.20 -2.50
CA GLY A 112 -2.17 -5.80 -1.31
C GLY A 112 -3.07 -6.90 -0.80
N MET A 113 -3.35 -6.87 0.49
CA MET A 113 -4.24 -7.81 1.16
C MET A 113 -5.08 -7.08 2.18
N THR A 114 -6.29 -7.58 2.38
CA THR A 114 -7.14 -7.14 3.49
C THR A 114 -7.62 -8.35 4.28
N PHE A 115 -7.84 -8.16 5.58
CA PHE A 115 -8.27 -9.19 6.50
C PHE A 115 -9.54 -8.70 7.20
N GLY A 116 -10.56 -9.57 7.33
CA GLY A 116 -11.78 -9.31 8.11
C GLY A 116 -12.95 -8.67 7.35
N ALA A 117 -12.71 -7.84 6.33
CA ALA A 117 -13.77 -7.32 5.46
C ALA A 117 -13.79 -8.09 4.14
N GLU A 118 -14.92 -8.73 3.83
CA GLU A 118 -15.07 -9.62 2.67
C GLU A 118 -15.31 -8.86 1.37
N GLU A 119 -15.90 -7.66 1.47
CA GLU A 119 -16.26 -6.84 0.31
C GLU A 119 -15.33 -5.63 0.16
N ARG A 120 -15.12 -5.23 -1.10
CA ARG A 120 -14.43 -3.99 -1.47
C ARG A 120 -15.41 -3.05 -2.14
N SER A 121 -15.52 -1.85 -1.59
CA SER A 121 -16.41 -0.81 -2.13
C SER A 121 -15.86 -0.18 -3.42
N VAL A 122 -16.69 0.58 -4.15
CA VAL A 122 -16.20 1.43 -5.26
C VAL A 122 -15.09 2.36 -4.76
N ASP A 123 -15.25 2.94 -3.57
CA ASP A 123 -14.23 3.78 -2.93
C ASP A 123 -12.94 3.00 -2.65
N ASP A 124 -13.02 1.77 -2.14
CA ASP A 124 -11.84 0.94 -1.90
C ASP A 124 -11.07 0.62 -3.19
N LEU A 125 -11.78 0.24 -4.25
CA LEU A 125 -11.15 -0.04 -5.54
C LEU A 125 -10.58 1.23 -6.18
N ALA A 126 -11.26 2.37 -6.05
CA ALA A 126 -10.76 3.64 -6.53
C ALA A 126 -9.46 4.06 -5.82
N ARG A 127 -9.42 3.95 -4.50
CA ARG A 127 -8.21 4.20 -3.71
C ARG A 127 -7.07 3.25 -4.09
N MET A 128 -7.36 1.95 -4.13
CA MET A 128 -6.34 0.93 -4.31
C MET A 128 -5.78 0.88 -5.74
N LEU A 129 -6.67 0.92 -6.74
CA LEU A 129 -6.29 0.68 -8.14
C LEU A 129 -5.98 1.99 -8.87
N LEU A 130 -6.74 3.05 -8.60
CA LEU A 130 -6.53 4.36 -9.24
C LEU A 130 -5.62 5.28 -8.43
N LYS A 131 -5.23 4.91 -7.20
CA LYS A 131 -4.39 5.72 -6.31
C LYS A 131 -4.99 7.11 -6.05
N LEU A 132 -6.30 7.15 -5.89
CA LEU A 132 -7.04 8.35 -5.54
C LEU A 132 -7.19 8.46 -4.02
N SER A 133 -7.24 9.68 -3.52
CA SER A 133 -7.64 9.98 -2.14
C SER A 133 -9.16 10.14 -2.01
N ASP A 134 -9.68 10.06 -0.79
CA ASP A 134 -11.11 10.24 -0.50
C ASP A 134 -11.64 11.58 -0.97
N VAL A 135 -10.81 12.62 -0.93
CA VAL A 135 -11.20 13.95 -1.37
C VAL A 135 -11.30 14.03 -2.89
N GLU A 136 -10.70 13.13 -3.65
CA GLU A 136 -10.75 13.09 -5.13
C GLU A 136 -11.94 12.29 -5.66
N ILE A 137 -12.58 11.49 -4.81
CA ILE A 137 -13.76 10.69 -5.14
C ILE A 137 -15.02 11.43 -4.66
N VAL A 138 -15.95 11.68 -5.56
CA VAL A 138 -17.16 12.48 -5.28
C VAL A 138 -18.41 11.83 -5.85
N GLY A 139 -19.55 12.15 -5.27
CA GLY A 139 -20.86 11.75 -5.78
C GLY A 139 -21.70 11.01 -4.75
N ASP A 140 -22.53 10.08 -5.21
CA ASP A 140 -23.56 9.39 -4.41
C ASP A 140 -22.89 8.45 -3.38
N PRO A 141 -22.99 8.74 -2.06
CA PRO A 141 -22.33 7.93 -1.04
C PRO A 141 -22.87 6.49 -1.00
N GLU A 142 -24.15 6.27 -1.28
CA GLU A 142 -24.73 4.91 -1.26
C GLU A 142 -24.13 4.04 -2.37
N LEU A 143 -23.82 4.64 -3.53
CA LEU A 143 -23.17 3.93 -4.64
C LEU A 143 -21.68 3.72 -4.41
N ARG A 144 -21.01 4.70 -3.78
CA ARG A 144 -19.60 4.62 -3.43
C ARG A 144 -19.30 3.49 -2.44
N GLU A 145 -20.22 3.25 -1.51
CA GLU A 145 -20.13 2.22 -0.48
C GLU A 145 -20.57 0.83 -0.95
N GLN A 146 -21.11 0.68 -2.18
CA GLN A 146 -21.47 -0.65 -2.69
C GLN A 146 -20.26 -1.55 -2.76
N GLY A 147 -20.33 -2.68 -2.06
CA GLY A 147 -19.26 -3.66 -1.93
C GLY A 147 -19.35 -4.81 -2.92
N LEU A 148 -18.20 -5.37 -3.26
CA LEU A 148 -18.10 -6.62 -4.00
C LEU A 148 -17.04 -7.53 -3.36
N ALA A 149 -17.42 -8.78 -3.06
CA ALA A 149 -16.52 -9.75 -2.47
C ALA A 149 -15.66 -10.45 -3.53
N GLY A 150 -14.37 -10.65 -3.23
CA GLY A 150 -13.45 -11.38 -4.10
C GLY A 150 -12.05 -10.80 -4.11
N ASP A 151 -11.23 -11.34 -5.01
CA ASP A 151 -9.91 -10.81 -5.35
C ASP A 151 -9.97 -9.98 -6.64
N PHE A 152 -9.00 -9.08 -6.80
CA PHE A 152 -8.92 -8.17 -7.95
C PHE A 152 -7.54 -8.25 -8.58
N VAL A 153 -7.47 -8.70 -9.82
CA VAL A 153 -6.26 -8.71 -10.64
C VAL A 153 -6.28 -7.48 -11.53
N TYR A 154 -5.19 -6.71 -11.61
CA TYR A 154 -5.17 -5.49 -12.43
C TYR A 154 -3.83 -5.23 -13.10
N ASP A 155 -3.88 -4.50 -14.22
CA ASP A 155 -2.69 -4.02 -14.93
C ASP A 155 -2.27 -2.67 -14.32
N PRO A 156 -1.12 -2.57 -13.63
CA PRO A 156 -0.66 -1.33 -13.03
C PRO A 156 -0.22 -0.28 -14.09
N SER A 157 -0.10 -0.66 -15.36
CA SER A 157 0.21 0.24 -16.47
C SER A 157 -1.03 0.81 -17.18
N ALA A 158 -2.21 0.27 -16.89
CA ALA A 158 -3.47 0.78 -17.43
C ALA A 158 -3.72 2.22 -17.02
N SER A 159 -4.39 2.98 -17.89
CA SER A 159 -4.78 4.35 -17.55
C SER A 159 -5.82 4.34 -16.43
N GLN A 160 -5.89 5.45 -15.67
CA GLN A 160 -6.93 5.62 -14.66
C GLN A 160 -8.32 5.57 -15.30
N GLU A 161 -8.50 6.11 -16.51
CA GLU A 161 -9.74 6.04 -17.27
C GLU A 161 -10.17 4.60 -17.57
N ASP A 162 -9.24 3.76 -18.04
CA ASP A 162 -9.54 2.36 -18.37
C ASP A 162 -9.90 1.57 -17.11
N LEU A 163 -9.15 1.77 -16.01
CA LEU A 163 -9.46 1.16 -14.72
C LEU A 163 -10.82 1.64 -14.17
N ALA A 164 -11.13 2.94 -14.26
CA ALA A 164 -12.43 3.47 -13.85
C ALA A 164 -13.57 2.84 -14.65
N ALA A 165 -13.40 2.71 -15.96
CA ALA A 165 -14.37 2.06 -16.84
C ALA A 165 -14.55 0.57 -16.50
N ALA A 166 -13.47 -0.14 -16.21
CA ALA A 166 -13.51 -1.54 -15.81
C ALA A 166 -14.18 -1.74 -14.44
N ILE A 167 -13.90 -0.89 -13.44
CA ILE A 167 -14.62 -0.90 -12.15
C ILE A 167 -16.12 -0.66 -12.38
N GLN A 168 -16.48 0.30 -13.23
CA GLN A 168 -17.88 0.57 -13.56
C GLN A 168 -18.57 -0.67 -14.13
N GLU A 169 -17.95 -1.33 -15.10
CA GLU A 169 -18.52 -2.53 -15.73
C GLU A 169 -18.62 -3.69 -14.74
N LEU A 170 -17.61 -3.84 -13.88
CA LEU A 170 -17.62 -4.84 -12.82
C LEU A 170 -18.85 -4.67 -11.91
N PHE A 171 -19.09 -3.48 -11.37
CA PHE A 171 -20.25 -3.24 -10.52
C PHE A 171 -21.59 -3.35 -11.26
N ARG A 172 -21.63 -2.91 -12.53
CA ARG A 172 -22.84 -3.04 -13.37
C ARG A 172 -23.20 -4.49 -13.66
N SER A 173 -22.21 -5.36 -13.90
CA SER A 173 -22.47 -6.79 -14.10
C SER A 173 -23.07 -7.47 -12.86
N HIS A 174 -22.91 -6.85 -11.68
CA HIS A 174 -23.52 -7.26 -10.41
C HIS A 174 -24.82 -6.48 -10.08
N GLY A 175 -25.40 -5.79 -11.06
CA GLY A 175 -26.69 -5.12 -10.92
C GLY A 175 -26.64 -3.75 -10.24
N VAL A 176 -25.46 -3.20 -9.96
CA VAL A 176 -25.31 -1.86 -9.40
C VAL A 176 -25.36 -0.82 -10.53
N PRO A 177 -26.32 0.13 -10.54
CA PRO A 177 -26.51 1.08 -11.64
C PRO A 177 -25.54 2.28 -11.56
N VAL A 178 -24.25 2.01 -11.36
CA VAL A 178 -23.22 3.04 -11.16
C VAL A 178 -22.74 3.63 -12.49
N ASP A 179 -22.43 4.93 -12.48
CA ASP A 179 -21.71 5.70 -13.49
C ASP A 179 -20.43 6.22 -12.83
N ILE A 180 -19.28 5.78 -13.34
CA ILE A 180 -17.95 6.12 -12.81
C ILE A 180 -17.14 6.76 -13.93
N ARG A 181 -16.68 7.98 -13.74
CA ARG A 181 -15.85 8.70 -14.72
C ARG A 181 -15.13 9.89 -14.10
N PHE A 182 -13.98 10.24 -14.68
CA PHE A 182 -13.31 11.49 -14.33
C PHE A 182 -14.03 12.71 -14.90
N ARG A 183 -14.08 13.78 -14.11
CA ARG A 183 -14.55 15.11 -14.52
C ARG A 183 -13.71 16.19 -13.86
N ASP A 184 -13.56 17.30 -14.56
CA ASP A 184 -13.01 18.52 -13.99
C ASP A 184 -14.11 19.28 -13.24
N LEU A 185 -13.96 19.38 -11.92
CA LEU A 185 -14.93 20.03 -11.04
C LEU A 185 -14.31 21.28 -10.43
N GLU A 186 -15.04 22.39 -10.41
CA GLU A 186 -14.64 23.56 -9.65
C GLU A 186 -14.79 23.30 -8.15
N ARG A 187 -13.67 23.27 -7.44
CA ARG A 187 -13.63 22.99 -6.01
C ARG A 187 -12.76 23.99 -5.28
N GLU A 188 -13.08 24.17 -4.01
CA GLU A 188 -12.17 24.80 -3.07
C GLU A 188 -10.98 23.86 -2.84
N VAL A 189 -9.77 24.41 -2.98
CA VAL A 189 -8.51 23.69 -2.86
C VAL A 189 -7.48 24.58 -2.18
N TYR A 190 -6.41 23.96 -1.68
CA TYR A 190 -5.16 24.67 -1.43
C TYR A 190 -4.22 24.49 -2.63
N VAL A 191 -3.50 25.54 -3.01
CA VAL A 191 -2.44 25.45 -4.02
C VAL A 191 -1.11 25.60 -3.31
N ALA A 192 -0.27 24.58 -3.41
CA ALA A 192 1.09 24.58 -2.90
C ALA A 192 2.03 25.20 -3.94
N THR A 193 2.77 26.22 -3.56
CA THR A 193 3.70 26.96 -4.43
C THR A 193 5.04 27.20 -3.73
N GLY A 194 6.04 27.65 -4.49
CA GLY A 194 7.36 28.02 -3.99
C GLY A 194 8.45 27.03 -4.35
N GLU A 195 9.58 27.12 -3.63
CA GLU A 195 10.71 26.19 -3.77
C GLU A 195 10.72 25.23 -2.57
N PHE A 196 10.72 23.93 -2.83
CA PHE A 196 10.83 22.95 -1.76
C PHE A 196 12.23 22.99 -1.13
N ASP A 197 12.29 23.20 0.17
CA ASP A 197 13.49 23.08 1.00
C ASP A 197 13.15 22.41 2.33
N PHE A 198 13.66 21.20 2.55
CA PHE A 198 13.27 20.40 3.70
C PHE A 198 14.06 20.80 4.95
N LEU A 199 13.32 21.32 5.93
CA LEU A 199 13.78 21.72 7.25
C LEU A 199 13.10 20.81 8.30
N PRO A 200 13.74 19.68 8.69
CA PRO A 200 13.15 18.78 9.68
C PRO A 200 12.96 19.51 11.01
N LEU A 201 11.89 19.17 11.73
CA LEU A 201 11.67 19.69 13.07
C LEU A 201 12.79 19.23 14.01
N PRO A 202 13.27 20.09 14.95
CA PRO A 202 14.34 19.73 15.89
C PRO A 202 14.04 18.46 16.69
N ASP A 203 12.77 18.26 17.05
CA ASP A 203 12.30 17.18 17.91
C ASP A 203 11.69 16.00 17.13
N SER A 204 11.72 16.00 15.78
CA SER A 204 11.26 14.83 15.00
C SER A 204 12.32 13.72 15.05
N PRO A 205 12.03 12.55 15.64
CA PRO A 205 13.01 11.50 15.84
C PRO A 205 13.54 10.93 14.51
N ASN A 206 12.69 10.91 13.49
CA ASN A 206 12.98 10.27 12.20
C ASN A 206 13.27 11.28 11.07
N LYS A 207 13.20 12.59 11.36
CA LYS A 207 13.36 13.66 10.36
C LYS A 207 12.44 13.46 9.15
N HIS A 208 11.20 13.05 9.42
CA HIS A 208 10.14 12.97 8.42
C HIS A 208 9.45 14.32 8.30
N ILE A 209 8.61 14.47 7.27
CA ILE A 209 7.64 15.56 7.22
C ILE A 209 6.45 15.16 8.10
N GLU A 210 6.14 15.97 9.09
CA GLU A 210 5.10 15.69 10.08
C GLU A 210 3.80 16.39 9.70
N PHE A 211 2.70 15.65 9.55
CA PHE A 211 1.35 16.21 9.40
C PHE A 211 0.72 16.31 10.78
N PHE A 212 0.70 17.52 11.35
CA PHE A 212 0.16 17.76 12.69
C PHE A 212 -0.45 19.16 12.82
N GLY A 213 -1.37 19.29 13.78
CA GLY A 213 -2.01 20.55 14.14
C GLY A 213 -1.36 21.19 15.37
N LEU A 214 -2.02 21.08 16.53
CA LEU A 214 -1.54 21.67 17.78
C LEU A 214 -0.36 20.94 18.42
N ALA A 215 -0.32 19.61 18.32
CA ALA A 215 0.65 18.77 19.02
C ALA A 215 1.30 17.77 18.06
N LEU A 216 2.59 17.53 18.27
CA LEU A 216 3.38 16.50 17.58
C LEU A 216 3.40 15.23 18.44
N ASP A 217 3.19 14.06 17.83
CA ASP A 217 3.42 12.77 18.48
C ASP A 217 4.93 12.46 18.49
N THR A 218 5.59 12.74 19.62
CA THR A 218 7.03 12.53 19.76
C THR A 218 7.43 11.08 19.96
N ASP A 219 6.49 10.20 20.32
CA ASP A 219 6.83 8.79 20.61
C ASP A 219 6.71 7.90 19.37
N ASN A 220 6.34 8.49 18.23
CA ASN A 220 6.15 7.79 16.95
C ASN A 220 5.25 6.55 17.14
N SER A 221 4.27 6.68 18.05
CA SER A 221 3.36 5.60 18.44
C SER A 221 2.14 5.56 17.53
N GLY A 222 1.86 6.65 16.83
CA GLY A 222 0.85 6.76 15.80
C GLY A 222 1.15 5.86 14.59
N TYR A 223 0.10 5.16 14.14
CA TYR A 223 0.10 4.41 12.90
C TYR A 223 -0.24 5.34 11.74
N GLY A 224 0.66 5.46 10.76
CA GLY A 224 0.35 6.13 9.49
C GLY A 224 1.53 6.87 8.89
N GLY A 225 1.34 7.34 7.66
CA GLY A 225 2.37 8.01 6.88
C GLY A 225 2.73 7.23 5.62
N GLY A 226 3.72 7.76 4.92
CA GLY A 226 4.08 7.26 3.60
C GLY A 226 5.49 7.65 3.19
N ASN A 227 5.86 7.16 2.02
CA ASN A 227 7.10 7.53 1.34
C ASN A 227 6.86 7.61 -0.17
N GLY A 228 7.49 8.58 -0.83
CA GLY A 228 7.20 8.84 -2.24
C GLY A 228 7.64 10.21 -2.72
N GLU A 229 7.05 10.64 -3.81
CA GLU A 229 7.30 11.95 -4.42
C GLU A 229 6.48 13.05 -3.74
N LEU A 230 6.84 14.33 -3.98
CA LEU A 230 6.13 15.49 -3.42
C LEU A 230 4.63 15.46 -3.74
N GLY A 231 4.24 15.07 -4.95
CA GLY A 231 2.83 14.95 -5.32
C GLY A 231 2.06 13.97 -4.44
N GLY A 232 2.65 12.82 -4.09
CA GLY A 232 2.03 11.85 -3.19
C GLY A 232 1.93 12.35 -1.76
N MET A 233 2.97 13.05 -1.27
CA MET A 233 2.94 13.69 0.04
C MET A 233 1.81 14.74 0.13
N LEU A 234 1.68 15.60 -0.88
CA LEU A 234 0.64 16.64 -0.93
C LEU A 234 -0.78 16.05 -1.08
N GLN A 235 -0.93 14.97 -1.85
CA GLN A 235 -2.18 14.23 -1.93
C GLN A 235 -2.59 13.69 -0.56
N GLU A 236 -1.64 13.09 0.17
CA GLU A 236 -1.89 12.54 1.50
C GLU A 236 -2.18 13.62 2.56
N ALA A 237 -1.48 14.76 2.50
CA ALA A 237 -1.78 15.92 3.32
C ALA A 237 -3.20 16.46 3.04
N GLY A 238 -3.61 16.48 1.76
CA GLY A 238 -4.95 16.90 1.35
C GLY A 238 -6.05 15.98 1.85
N GLU A 239 -5.82 14.66 1.82
CA GLU A 239 -6.70 13.66 2.44
C GLU A 239 -6.82 13.92 3.96
N TRP A 240 -5.68 14.13 4.62
CA TRP A 240 -5.61 14.35 6.07
C TRP A 240 -6.43 15.56 6.53
N ILE A 241 -6.39 16.66 5.78
CA ILE A 241 -7.17 17.89 6.05
C ILE A 241 -8.52 17.92 5.32
N SER A 242 -8.90 16.83 4.65
CA SER A 242 -10.14 16.70 3.87
C SER A 242 -10.36 17.79 2.80
N THR A 243 -9.27 18.35 2.26
CA THR A 243 -9.30 19.38 1.21
C THR A 243 -8.19 19.13 0.18
N PRO A 244 -8.49 19.05 -1.13
CA PRO A 244 -7.45 18.78 -2.13
C PRO A 244 -6.34 19.83 -2.13
N ILE A 245 -5.11 19.37 -2.37
CA ILE A 245 -3.93 20.23 -2.54
C ILE A 245 -3.40 20.07 -3.98
N VAL A 246 -3.39 21.17 -4.72
CA VAL A 246 -2.81 21.25 -6.07
C VAL A 246 -1.31 21.56 -5.96
N ASN A 247 -0.49 20.78 -6.65
CA ASN A 247 0.96 20.94 -6.68
C ASN A 247 1.40 21.87 -7.82
N ASP A 248 1.59 23.15 -7.50
CA ASP A 248 2.17 24.18 -8.38
C ASP A 248 3.60 24.55 -7.91
N VAL A 249 4.34 23.60 -7.33
CA VAL A 249 5.68 23.82 -6.78
C VAL A 249 6.74 23.89 -7.89
N GLU A 250 7.51 24.97 -7.91
CA GLU A 250 8.48 25.28 -8.96
C GLU A 250 9.72 24.38 -8.87
N LYS A 251 10.22 24.15 -7.66
CA LYS A 251 11.38 23.32 -7.39
C LYS A 251 10.99 22.09 -6.60
N GLN A 252 10.95 20.95 -7.28
CA GLN A 252 10.66 19.65 -6.70
C GLN A 252 11.88 19.13 -5.90
N PRO A 253 11.68 18.30 -4.86
CA PRO A 253 12.78 17.65 -4.16
C PRO A 253 13.54 16.69 -5.10
N ALA A 254 14.86 16.63 -4.95
CA ALA A 254 15.70 15.69 -5.72
C ALA A 254 15.64 14.24 -5.21
N ARG A 255 14.97 14.00 -4.08
CA ARG A 255 14.89 12.71 -3.41
C ARG A 255 13.47 12.42 -2.97
N ARG A 256 13.17 11.13 -2.82
CA ARG A 256 11.92 10.68 -2.19
C ARG A 256 11.80 11.24 -0.77
N LEU A 257 10.59 11.61 -0.43
CA LEU A 257 10.20 12.10 0.88
C LEU A 257 9.65 10.94 1.72
N SER A 258 9.70 11.12 3.04
CA SER A 258 8.92 10.32 3.97
C SER A 258 8.16 11.28 4.89
N TRP A 259 6.94 10.90 5.22
CA TRP A 259 6.05 11.71 6.03
C TRP A 259 5.25 10.82 6.98
N HIS A 260 4.71 11.43 8.04
CA HIS A 260 3.97 10.75 9.10
C HIS A 260 2.70 11.53 9.47
N ARG A 261 1.62 10.80 9.76
CA ARG A 261 0.33 11.37 10.20
C ARG A 261 0.29 11.33 11.72
N ASN A 262 0.09 12.48 12.35
CA ASN A 262 0.03 12.57 13.80
C ASN A 262 -1.43 12.39 14.29
N ASP A 263 -1.80 11.14 14.59
CA ASP A 263 -3.10 10.75 15.16
C ASP A 263 -2.90 9.82 16.38
N ASP A 264 -2.49 10.40 17.51
CA ASP A 264 -2.19 9.64 18.72
C ASP A 264 -3.46 9.39 19.57
N ALA A 265 -3.65 8.15 20.02
CA ALA A 265 -4.74 7.78 20.93
C ALA A 265 -4.71 8.57 22.26
N ARG A 266 -3.54 9.04 22.68
CA ARG A 266 -3.29 9.82 23.90
C ARG A 266 -3.61 11.30 23.73
N PHE A 267 -3.78 11.79 22.51
CA PHE A 267 -4.23 13.16 22.28
C PHE A 267 -5.56 13.41 23.00
N THR A 268 -5.74 14.62 23.48
CA THR A 268 -7.03 15.14 23.91
C THR A 268 -7.99 15.22 22.73
N GLU A 269 -9.28 15.36 23.00
CA GLU A 269 -10.28 15.56 21.93
C GLU A 269 -9.99 16.83 21.12
N LEU A 270 -9.54 17.90 21.78
CA LEU A 270 -9.14 19.13 21.11
C LEU A 270 -7.93 18.90 20.20
N GLU A 271 -6.89 18.22 20.68
CA GLU A 271 -5.71 17.91 19.86
C GLU A 271 -6.06 17.04 18.66
N ARG A 272 -6.87 15.98 18.82
CA ARG A 272 -7.35 15.18 17.68
C ARG A 272 -8.13 16.00 16.66
N LYS A 273 -9.03 16.87 17.14
CA LYS A 273 -9.79 17.76 16.27
C LYS A 273 -8.89 18.70 15.49
N MET A 274 -7.90 19.28 16.17
CA MET A 274 -6.97 20.25 15.58
C MET A 274 -5.87 19.58 14.75
N ALA A 275 -5.59 18.30 14.94
CA ALA A 275 -4.60 17.55 14.17
C ALA A 275 -4.90 17.56 12.67
N ARG A 276 -6.18 17.73 12.29
CA ARG A 276 -6.68 17.82 10.92
C ARG A 276 -7.13 19.23 10.51
N ASP A 277 -6.89 20.23 11.36
CA ASP A 277 -7.23 21.62 11.02
C ASP A 277 -6.36 22.10 9.86
N PRO A 278 -6.95 22.53 8.72
CA PRO A 278 -6.17 22.90 7.55
C PRO A 278 -5.18 24.03 7.80
N GLU A 279 -5.52 25.05 8.59
CA GLU A 279 -4.66 26.20 8.80
C GLU A 279 -3.44 25.84 9.64
N LEU A 280 -3.63 25.07 10.72
CA LEU A 280 -2.53 24.60 11.56
C LEU A 280 -1.62 23.63 10.80
N VAL A 281 -2.18 22.62 10.14
CA VAL A 281 -1.40 21.61 9.40
C VAL A 281 -0.58 22.26 8.30
N LEU A 282 -1.19 23.12 7.48
CA LEU A 282 -0.50 23.76 6.37
C LEU A 282 0.55 24.77 6.84
N SER A 283 0.31 25.48 7.95
CA SER A 283 1.31 26.34 8.58
C SER A 283 2.54 25.53 9.03
N ASN A 284 2.33 24.37 9.65
CA ASN A 284 3.42 23.49 10.06
C ASN A 284 4.16 22.88 8.87
N LEU A 285 3.45 22.57 7.78
CA LEU A 285 4.07 22.13 6.53
C LEU A 285 4.91 23.24 5.88
N THR A 286 4.45 24.50 5.92
CA THR A 286 5.25 25.65 5.46
C THR A 286 6.57 25.74 6.20
N VAL A 287 6.57 25.59 7.54
CA VAL A 287 7.81 25.60 8.34
C VAL A 287 8.78 24.50 7.93
N GLN A 288 8.28 23.31 7.63
CA GLN A 288 9.11 22.14 7.33
C GLN A 288 9.60 22.08 5.86
N THR A 289 8.91 22.76 4.94
CA THR A 289 9.14 22.56 3.50
C THR A 289 9.44 23.84 2.73
N GLY A 290 9.24 25.02 3.34
CA GLY A 290 9.32 26.31 2.67
C GLY A 290 8.17 26.60 1.70
N LEU A 291 7.23 25.66 1.52
CA LEU A 291 6.10 25.82 0.61
C LEU A 291 5.04 26.77 1.17
N VAL A 292 4.38 27.50 0.29
CA VAL A 292 3.24 28.37 0.63
C VAL A 292 1.95 27.77 0.11
N PHE A 293 0.94 27.71 0.97
CA PHE A 293 -0.37 27.16 0.65
C PHE A 293 -1.41 28.28 0.58
N THR A 294 -2.06 28.43 -0.58
CA THR A 294 -3.11 29.44 -0.77
C THR A 294 -4.45 28.78 -1.06
N LYS A 295 -5.47 29.15 -0.29
CA LYS A 295 -6.84 28.69 -0.50
C LYS A 295 -7.47 29.40 -1.70
N THR A 296 -7.97 28.66 -2.67
CA THR A 296 -8.58 29.20 -3.88
C THR A 296 -9.57 28.21 -4.52
N ARG A 297 -10.26 28.64 -5.58
CA ARG A 297 -11.09 27.75 -6.41
C ARG A 297 -10.34 27.35 -7.67
N ARG A 298 -10.25 26.04 -7.95
CA ARG A 298 -9.65 25.50 -9.17
C ARG A 298 -10.55 24.41 -9.75
N LYS A 299 -10.43 24.20 -11.06
CA LYS A 299 -10.87 22.96 -11.68
C LYS A 299 -9.88 21.87 -11.30
N VAL A 300 -10.36 20.84 -10.62
CA VAL A 300 -9.58 19.65 -10.30
C VAL A 300 -10.25 18.43 -10.89
N ARG A 301 -9.42 17.53 -11.42
CA ARG A 301 -9.87 16.23 -11.89
C ARG A 301 -10.34 15.42 -10.69
N SER A 302 -11.57 14.91 -10.74
CA SER A 302 -12.17 14.10 -9.67
C SER A 302 -12.89 12.91 -10.28
N LEU A 303 -12.90 11.78 -9.56
CA LEU A 303 -13.68 10.61 -9.94
C LEU A 303 -15.12 10.82 -9.47
N MET A 304 -16.04 10.98 -10.42
CA MET A 304 -17.46 11.09 -10.13
C MET A 304 -18.10 9.70 -10.11
N VAL A 305 -18.77 9.37 -9.02
CA VAL A 305 -19.54 8.14 -8.80
C VAL A 305 -20.99 8.52 -8.61
N GLY A 306 -21.88 8.11 -9.50
CA GLY A 306 -23.31 8.45 -9.40
C GLY A 306 -24.19 7.47 -10.15
N LYS A 307 -25.50 7.73 -10.19
CA LYS A 307 -26.39 7.00 -11.10
C LYS A 307 -26.15 7.52 -12.51
N ARG A 308 -26.25 6.63 -13.51
CA ARG A 308 -26.32 7.06 -14.91
C ARG A 308 -27.41 8.13 -15.02
N PRO A 309 -27.13 9.35 -15.52
CA PRO A 309 -28.19 10.30 -15.81
C PRO A 309 -29.20 9.59 -16.71
N LEU A 310 -30.47 9.52 -16.31
CA LEU A 310 -31.55 9.19 -17.25
C LEU A 310 -31.28 10.08 -18.45
N ALA A 311 -31.02 9.48 -19.61
CA ALA A 311 -30.51 10.16 -20.79
C ALA A 311 -31.17 11.54 -20.88
N GLU A 312 -30.36 12.61 -20.85
CA GLU A 312 -30.84 13.96 -21.07
C GLU A 312 -31.68 13.87 -22.34
N THR A 313 -33.00 13.98 -22.17
CA THR A 313 -33.91 13.89 -23.30
C THR A 313 -33.48 15.06 -24.18
N PRO A 314 -33.02 14.82 -25.42
CA PRO A 314 -32.54 15.91 -26.25
C PRO A 314 -33.64 16.97 -26.27
N GLU A 315 -33.30 18.18 -25.83
CA GLU A 315 -34.20 19.33 -25.94
C GLU A 315 -34.51 19.48 -27.44
N ASN A 316 -35.73 19.08 -27.82
CA ASN A 316 -36.28 19.28 -29.15
C ASN A 316 -36.64 20.75 -29.36
#